data_AF-A0A8S3IB15-F1
#
_entry.id   AF-A0A8S3IB15-F1
#
_cell.length_a   1.000
_cell.length_b   1.000
_cell.length_c   1.000
_cell.angle_alpha   90.00
_cell.angle_beta   90.00
_cell.angle_gamma   90.00
#
_symmetry.space_group_name_H-M   'P 1'
#
loop_
_entity.id
_entity.type
_entity.pdbx_description
1 polymer ?
#
loop_
_entity_poly.entity_id
_entity_poly.type
_entity_poly.pdbx_seq_one_letter_code
_entity_poly.pdbx_strand_id
1 'polypeptide(L)'
;EDAMLEYLKVAQDLEMFGVSYFEIQNKTGTVLLLGVDAIGINIYDTRDKLIPKVGFPWSEIRNVSFKEKKFVIKPADMQSPDFIFISTRIRANRQILSLCMGNHELYARRRRPDTKEITQLKAQAAAEKSARNQERARVRVDTERRKQAEQERESLQEKIDGLERSTQLIRQGL
;
A
#
# COMPACT_ATOMS: atom_id res chain seq x y z
N GLU A 1 6.23 7.78 7.88
CA GLU A 1 5.20 7.90 6.83
C GLU A 1 5.82 7.77 5.46
N ASP A 2 6.76 8.64 5.09
CA ASP A 2 7.39 8.57 3.76
C ASP A 2 8.08 7.22 3.50
N ALA A 3 8.82 6.67 4.46
CA ALA A 3 9.42 5.33 4.34
C ALA A 3 8.38 4.20 4.14
N MET A 4 7.19 4.30 4.76
CA MET A 4 6.12 3.31 4.56
C MET A 4 5.51 3.44 3.16
N LEU A 5 5.37 4.67 2.66
CA LEU A 5 4.89 4.92 1.30
C LEU A 5 5.89 4.40 0.27
N GLU A 6 7.19 4.65 0.45
CA GLU A 6 8.22 4.10 -0.44
C GLU A 6 8.24 2.57 -0.44
N TYR A 7 8.10 1.95 0.73
CA TYR A 7 7.97 0.49 0.81
C TYR A 7 6.77 -0.02 0.00
N LEU A 8 5.60 0.60 0.16
CA LEU A 8 4.39 0.20 -0.58
C LEU A 8 4.51 0.48 -2.09
N LYS A 9 5.24 1.53 -2.50
CA LYS A 9 5.50 1.83 -3.91
C LYS A 9 6.31 0.74 -4.62
N VAL A 10 7.22 0.10 -3.90
CA VAL A 10 8.00 -1.04 -4.43
C VAL A 10 7.17 -2.32 -4.34
N ALA A 11 6.50 -2.55 -3.21
CA ALA A 11 5.73 -3.78 -2.98
C ALA A 11 4.56 -3.94 -3.97
N GLN A 12 3.93 -2.84 -4.41
CA GLN A 12 2.83 -2.88 -5.37
C GLN A 12 3.22 -3.40 -6.75
N ASP A 13 4.50 -3.38 -7.10
CA ASP A 13 5.01 -3.85 -8.40
C ASP A 13 5.28 -5.36 -8.41
N LEU A 14 5.20 -6.04 -7.26
CA LEU A 14 5.34 -7.49 -7.18
C LEU A 14 4.13 -8.18 -7.83
N GLU A 15 4.37 -9.23 -8.61
CA GLU A 15 3.36 -9.88 -9.46
C GLU A 15 2.19 -10.48 -8.67
N MET A 16 2.44 -10.88 -7.43
CA MET A 16 1.44 -11.48 -6.54
C MET A 16 0.76 -10.45 -5.61
N PHE A 17 1.18 -9.19 -5.66
CA PHE A 17 0.68 -8.16 -4.75
C PHE A 17 -0.79 -7.85 -5.04
N GLY A 18 -1.63 -7.90 -4.00
CA GLY A 18 -3.05 -7.56 -4.11
C GLY A 18 -3.89 -8.54 -4.93
N VAL A 19 -3.37 -9.72 -5.29
CA VAL A 19 -4.09 -10.72 -6.07
C VAL A 19 -4.80 -11.73 -5.15
N SER A 20 -6.11 -11.88 -5.30
CA SER A 20 -6.90 -12.90 -4.61
C SER A 20 -7.05 -14.14 -5.49
N TYR A 21 -6.43 -15.25 -5.10
CA TYR A 21 -6.40 -16.49 -5.88
C TYR A 21 -7.52 -17.47 -5.52
N PHE A 22 -8.15 -18.08 -6.54
CA PHE A 22 -9.18 -19.10 -6.41
C PHE A 22 -8.90 -20.27 -7.35
N GLU A 23 -9.02 -21.49 -6.85
CA GLU A 23 -8.97 -22.68 -7.70
C GLU A 23 -10.26 -22.83 -8.50
N ILE A 24 -10.14 -22.94 -9.82
CA ILE A 24 -11.23 -23.07 -10.78
C ILE A 24 -10.96 -24.21 -11.75
N GLN A 25 -11.99 -24.66 -12.43
CA GLN A 25 -11.89 -25.63 -13.52
C GLN A 25 -12.49 -25.06 -14.80
N ASN A 26 -11.81 -25.23 -15.92
CA ASN A 26 -12.38 -24.90 -17.23
C ASN A 26 -13.42 -25.97 -17.67
N LYS A 27 -14.02 -25.78 -18.85
CA LYS A 27 -15.00 -26.74 -19.41
C LYS A 27 -14.43 -28.14 -19.66
N THR A 28 -13.11 -28.27 -19.84
CA THR A 28 -12.43 -29.55 -20.07
C THR A 28 -11.96 -30.21 -18.77
N GLY A 29 -12.25 -29.63 -17.61
CA GLY A 29 -11.87 -30.15 -16.29
C GLY A 29 -10.43 -29.84 -15.86
N THR A 30 -9.69 -29.04 -16.63
CA THR A 30 -8.34 -28.59 -16.25
C THR A 30 -8.43 -27.65 -15.06
N VAL A 31 -7.69 -27.95 -14.01
CA VAL A 31 -7.57 -27.11 -12.81
C VAL A 31 -6.65 -25.93 -13.12
N LEU A 32 -7.13 -24.74 -12.84
CA LEU A 32 -6.46 -23.45 -13.06
C LEU A 32 -6.65 -22.57 -11.82
N LEU A 33 -5.92 -21.46 -11.78
CA LEU A 33 -6.10 -20.43 -10.76
C LEU A 33 -6.68 -19.17 -11.38
N LEU A 34 -7.75 -18.66 -10.76
CA LEU A 34 -8.32 -17.34 -11.02
C LEU A 34 -7.68 -16.35 -10.05
N GLY A 35 -7.08 -15.28 -10.54
CA GLY A 35 -6.69 -14.12 -9.74
C GLY A 35 -7.68 -12.97 -9.95
N VAL A 36 -8.12 -12.36 -8.87
CA VAL A 36 -8.91 -11.13 -8.88
C VAL A 36 -8.12 -10.04 -8.19
N ASP A 37 -7.92 -8.91 -8.86
CA ASP A 37 -7.14 -7.78 -8.34
C ASP A 37 -7.78 -6.42 -8.71
N ALA A 38 -7.07 -5.34 -8.37
CA ALA A 38 -7.53 -3.98 -8.59
C ALA A 38 -7.54 -3.52 -10.07
N ILE A 39 -6.97 -4.32 -10.98
CA ILE A 39 -6.78 -4.04 -12.42
C ILE A 39 -7.74 -4.89 -13.26
N GLY A 40 -7.95 -6.16 -12.89
CA GLY A 40 -8.83 -7.06 -13.62
C GLY A 40 -8.95 -8.47 -13.02
N ILE A 41 -9.24 -9.41 -13.91
CA ILE A 41 -9.33 -10.84 -13.64
C ILE A 41 -8.29 -11.55 -14.48
N ASN A 42 -7.49 -12.41 -13.85
CA ASN A 42 -6.38 -13.11 -14.47
C ASN A 42 -6.52 -14.63 -14.30
N ILE A 43 -6.03 -15.42 -15.25
CA ILE A 43 -6.04 -16.88 -15.22
C ILE A 43 -4.61 -17.39 -15.26
N TYR A 44 -4.27 -18.28 -14.34
CA TYR A 44 -2.92 -18.78 -14.11
C TYR A 44 -2.89 -20.31 -14.19
N ASP A 45 -1.72 -20.85 -14.50
CA ASP A 45 -1.44 -22.27 -14.26
C ASP A 45 -1.37 -22.50 -12.74
N THR A 46 -1.71 -23.69 -12.27
CA THR A 46 -1.60 -24.03 -10.84
C THR A 46 -0.16 -24.01 -10.33
N ARG A 47 0.81 -24.22 -11.23
CA ARG A 47 2.26 -24.23 -10.93
C ARG A 47 2.93 -22.86 -11.04
N ASP A 48 2.27 -21.89 -11.67
CA ASP A 48 2.84 -20.56 -11.92
C ASP A 48 1.81 -19.48 -11.61
N LYS A 49 1.99 -18.81 -10.47
CA LYS A 49 1.14 -17.71 -9.99
C LYS A 49 1.66 -16.32 -10.38
N LEU A 50 2.83 -16.25 -11.02
CA LEU A 50 3.48 -14.99 -11.36
C LEU A 50 2.99 -14.48 -12.72
N ILE A 51 2.93 -15.38 -13.71
CA ILE A 51 2.62 -14.99 -15.09
C ILE A 51 1.22 -15.48 -15.47
N PRO A 52 0.24 -14.57 -15.67
CA PRO A 52 -1.09 -14.98 -16.13
C PRO A 52 -1.03 -15.46 -17.58
N LYS A 53 -1.80 -16.52 -17.87
CA LYS A 53 -2.01 -17.05 -19.23
C LYS A 53 -3.07 -16.26 -20.00
N VAL A 54 -4.08 -15.77 -19.31
CA VAL A 54 -5.18 -14.96 -19.86
C VAL A 54 -5.51 -13.86 -18.87
N GLY A 55 -5.75 -12.65 -19.34
CA GLY A 55 -6.15 -11.52 -18.51
C GLY A 55 -7.36 -10.80 -19.12
N PHE A 56 -8.24 -10.34 -18.23
CA PHE A 56 -9.43 -9.54 -18.55
C PHE A 56 -9.36 -8.25 -17.73
N PRO A 57 -8.89 -7.14 -18.30
CA PRO A 57 -8.98 -5.83 -17.66
C PRO A 57 -10.42 -5.50 -17.29
N TRP A 58 -10.62 -4.76 -16.20
CA TRP A 58 -11.99 -4.37 -15.80
C TRP A 58 -12.76 -3.61 -16.89
N SER A 59 -12.09 -2.84 -17.76
CA SER A 59 -12.72 -2.17 -18.92
C SER A 59 -13.29 -3.13 -19.96
N GLU A 60 -12.81 -4.36 -20.01
CA GLU A 60 -13.24 -5.37 -20.99
C GLU A 60 -14.33 -6.29 -20.45
N ILE A 61 -14.78 -6.07 -19.21
CA ILE A 61 -15.78 -6.90 -18.55
C ILE A 61 -17.10 -6.12 -18.46
N ARG A 62 -18.14 -6.62 -19.12
CA ARG A 62 -19.49 -6.05 -19.04
C ARG A 62 -20.25 -6.51 -17.82
N ASN A 63 -20.18 -7.81 -17.53
CA ASN A 63 -20.94 -8.41 -16.46
C ASN A 63 -20.26 -9.67 -15.94
N VAL A 64 -20.41 -9.91 -14.64
CA VAL A 64 -20.01 -11.15 -13.98
C VAL A 64 -21.21 -11.73 -13.25
N SER A 65 -21.43 -13.03 -13.34
CA SER A 65 -22.50 -13.71 -12.63
C SER A 65 -22.18 -15.18 -12.43
N PHE A 66 -22.91 -15.84 -11.53
CA PHE A 66 -22.80 -17.28 -11.38
C PHE A 66 -24.15 -17.91 -11.11
N LYS A 67 -24.27 -19.20 -11.45
CA LYS A 67 -25.38 -20.07 -11.08
C LYS A 67 -24.80 -21.37 -10.56
N GLU A 68 -25.11 -21.70 -9.31
CA GLU A 68 -24.53 -22.85 -8.60
C GLU A 68 -22.98 -22.83 -8.65
N LYS A 69 -22.35 -23.81 -9.31
CA LYS A 69 -20.90 -23.90 -9.47
C LYS A 69 -20.38 -23.20 -10.72
N LYS A 70 -21.24 -22.88 -11.68
CA LYS A 70 -20.86 -22.26 -12.95
C LYS A 70 -20.77 -20.74 -12.81
N PHE A 71 -19.60 -20.19 -13.08
CA PHE A 71 -19.35 -18.74 -13.13
C PHE A 71 -19.21 -18.29 -14.58
N VAL A 72 -19.71 -17.10 -14.90
CA VAL A 72 -19.73 -16.53 -16.24
C VAL A 72 -19.20 -15.10 -16.18
N ILE A 73 -18.19 -14.83 -17.00
CA ILE A 73 -17.65 -13.48 -17.26
C ILE A 73 -18.04 -13.13 -18.69
N LYS A 74 -18.85 -12.08 -18.83
CA LYS A 74 -19.29 -11.57 -20.13
C LYS A 74 -18.39 -10.42 -20.56
N PRO A 75 -17.74 -10.51 -21.73
CA PRO A 75 -16.93 -9.41 -22.25
C PRO A 75 -17.79 -8.18 -22.58
N ALA A 76 -17.12 -7.03 -22.62
CA ALA A 76 -17.64 -5.75 -23.11
C ALA A 76 -18.00 -5.82 -24.59
N ASP A 77 -17.12 -6.42 -25.39
CA ASP A 77 -17.43 -6.79 -26.77
C ASP A 77 -18.47 -7.91 -26.78
N MET A 78 -19.62 -7.65 -27.41
CA MET A 78 -20.73 -8.60 -27.47
C MET A 78 -20.49 -9.74 -28.45
N GLN A 79 -19.52 -9.62 -29.36
CA GLN A 79 -19.17 -10.68 -30.31
C GLN A 79 -18.21 -11.70 -29.70
N SER A 80 -17.42 -11.27 -28.71
CA SER A 80 -16.52 -12.14 -27.97
C SER A 80 -17.31 -13.15 -27.12
N PRO A 81 -16.90 -14.43 -27.09
CA PRO A 81 -17.61 -15.46 -26.35
C PRO A 81 -17.50 -15.27 -24.84
N ASP A 82 -18.54 -15.66 -24.12
CA ASP A 82 -18.54 -15.68 -22.65
C ASP A 82 -17.41 -16.59 -22.12
N PHE A 83 -16.63 -16.08 -21.15
CA PHE A 83 -15.66 -16.89 -20.42
C PHE A 83 -16.36 -17.59 -19.25
N ILE A 84 -16.24 -18.92 -19.19
CA ILE A 84 -17.00 -19.75 -18.26
C ILE A 84 -16.05 -20.70 -17.55
N PHE A 85 -16.15 -20.73 -16.21
CA PHE A 85 -15.45 -21.69 -15.37
C PHE A 85 -16.37 -22.31 -14.32
N ILE A 86 -15.90 -23.39 -13.70
CA ILE A 86 -16.58 -24.12 -12.65
C ILE A 86 -15.74 -24.01 -11.39
N SER A 87 -16.35 -23.56 -10.29
CA SER A 87 -15.71 -23.56 -8.98
C SER A 87 -16.02 -24.85 -8.22
N THR A 88 -15.07 -25.30 -7.40
CA THR A 88 -15.24 -26.49 -6.56
C THR A 88 -16.39 -26.35 -5.56
N ARG A 89 -16.59 -25.13 -5.02
CA ARG A 89 -17.60 -24.81 -3.99
C ARG A 89 -18.40 -23.55 -4.35
N ILE A 90 -19.71 -23.58 -4.12
CA ILE A 90 -20.62 -22.42 -4.34
C ILE A 90 -20.20 -21.21 -3.49
N ARG A 91 -19.66 -21.45 -2.28
CA ARG A 91 -19.15 -20.37 -1.41
C ARG A 91 -18.02 -19.58 -2.08
N ALA A 92 -17.15 -20.23 -2.86
CA ALA A 92 -16.09 -19.56 -3.60
C ALA A 92 -16.69 -18.61 -4.64
N ASN A 93 -17.72 -19.03 -5.38
CA ASN A 93 -18.39 -18.15 -6.36
C ASN A 93 -18.98 -16.88 -5.73
N ARG A 94 -19.55 -16.97 -4.51
CA ARG A 94 -20.02 -15.78 -3.79
C ARG A 94 -18.89 -14.81 -3.45
N GLN A 95 -17.75 -15.34 -2.99
CA GLN A 95 -16.57 -14.53 -2.67
C GLN A 95 -15.97 -13.88 -3.93
N ILE A 96 -15.79 -14.68 -5.00
CA ILE A 96 -15.30 -14.19 -6.30
C ILE A 96 -16.21 -13.07 -6.80
N LEU A 97 -17.54 -13.27 -6.80
CA LEU A 97 -18.48 -12.24 -7.26
C LEU A 97 -18.36 -10.96 -6.44
N SER A 98 -18.32 -11.05 -5.11
CA SER A 98 -18.19 -9.89 -4.22
C SER A 98 -16.88 -9.12 -4.49
N LEU A 99 -15.77 -9.83 -4.69
CA LEU A 99 -14.48 -9.22 -5.01
C LEU A 99 -14.49 -8.57 -6.40
N CYS A 100 -15.08 -9.22 -7.40
CA CYS A 100 -15.19 -8.64 -8.74
C CYS A 100 -16.04 -7.37 -8.73
N MET A 101 -17.18 -7.37 -8.02
CA MET A 101 -18.05 -6.20 -7.91
C MET A 101 -17.33 -5.04 -7.22
N GLY A 102 -16.71 -5.28 -6.05
CA GLY A 102 -16.00 -4.25 -5.31
C GLY A 102 -14.79 -3.69 -6.07
N ASN A 103 -13.97 -4.56 -6.69
CA ASN A 103 -12.83 -4.10 -7.48
C ASN A 103 -13.26 -3.35 -8.73
N HIS A 104 -14.28 -3.83 -9.46
CA HIS A 104 -14.78 -3.15 -10.65
C HIS A 104 -15.39 -1.77 -10.31
N GLU A 105 -16.14 -1.66 -9.21
CA GLU A 105 -16.68 -0.38 -8.73
C GLU A 105 -15.56 0.60 -8.39
N LEU A 106 -14.55 0.18 -7.62
CA LEU A 106 -13.41 1.03 -7.28
C LEU A 106 -12.58 1.39 -8.52
N TYR A 107 -12.41 0.47 -9.46
CA TYR A 107 -11.78 0.72 -10.75
C TYR A 107 -12.50 1.82 -11.54
N ALA A 108 -13.83 1.74 -11.61
CA ALA A 108 -14.66 2.74 -12.28
C ALA A 108 -14.60 4.10 -11.55
N ARG A 109 -14.60 4.10 -10.22
CA ARG A 109 -14.46 5.31 -9.39
C ARG A 109 -13.12 6.01 -9.63
N ARG A 110 -12.00 5.27 -9.72
CA ARG A 110 -10.66 5.83 -9.99
C ARG A 110 -10.52 6.48 -11.37
N ARG A 111 -11.42 6.19 -12.32
CA ARG A 111 -11.44 6.76 -13.68
C ARG A 111 -12.36 7.97 -13.82
N ARG A 112 -13.07 8.34 -12.75
CA ARG A 112 -13.89 9.55 -12.69
C ARG A 112 -13.13 10.62 -11.90
N PRO A 113 -13.43 11.91 -12.11
CA PRO A 113 -12.92 12.96 -11.25
C PRO A 113 -13.27 12.68 -9.77
N ASP A 114 -12.38 13.08 -8.87
CA ASP A 114 -12.61 12.95 -7.44
C ASP A 114 -13.90 13.68 -7.02
N THR A 115 -14.63 13.08 -6.08
CA THR A 115 -15.77 13.75 -5.46
C THR A 115 -15.29 14.91 -4.61
N LYS A 116 -16.15 15.91 -4.37
CA LYS A 116 -15.83 17.07 -3.51
C LYS A 116 -15.29 16.63 -2.14
N GLU A 117 -15.88 15.58 -1.57
CA GLU A 117 -15.45 14.97 -0.31
C GLU A 117 -14.00 14.46 -0.39
N ILE A 118 -13.64 13.69 -1.41
CA ILE A 118 -12.26 13.18 -1.57
C ILE A 118 -11.27 14.31 -1.76
N THR A 119 -11.62 15.34 -2.53
CA THR A 119 -10.78 16.53 -2.70
C THR A 119 -10.55 17.26 -1.37
N GLN A 120 -11.60 17.42 -0.57
CA GLN A 120 -11.50 18.04 0.75
C GLN A 120 -10.65 17.21 1.71
N LEU A 121 -10.83 15.88 1.74
CA LEU A 121 -10.01 14.97 2.54
C LEU A 121 -8.53 15.03 2.15
N LYS A 122 -8.22 15.09 0.85
CA LYS A 122 -6.84 15.27 0.36
C LYS A 122 -6.24 16.60 0.81
N ALA A 123 -6.99 17.69 0.72
CA ALA A 123 -6.54 19.01 1.16
C ALA A 123 -6.28 19.04 2.68
N GLN A 124 -7.17 18.43 3.46
CA GLN A 124 -7.00 18.29 4.91
C GLN A 124 -5.75 17.48 5.26
N ALA A 125 -5.56 16.30 4.65
CA ALA A 125 -4.38 15.47 4.90
C ALA A 125 -3.07 16.19 4.53
N ALA A 126 -3.07 16.98 3.44
CA ALA A 126 -1.92 17.78 3.05
C ALA A 126 -1.63 18.91 4.06
N ALA A 127 -2.66 19.60 4.56
CA ALA A 127 -2.52 20.63 5.58
C ALA A 127 -1.99 20.04 6.91
N GLU A 128 -2.52 18.91 7.35
CA GLU A 128 -2.06 18.20 8.55
C GLU A 128 -0.61 17.73 8.42
N LYS A 129 -0.22 17.17 7.26
CA LYS A 129 1.17 16.78 6.99
C LYS A 129 2.11 17.98 7.03
N SER A 130 1.71 19.10 6.43
CA SER A 130 2.50 20.35 6.45
C SER A 130 2.68 20.88 7.88
N ALA A 131 1.60 20.97 8.65
CA ALA A 131 1.64 21.43 10.04
C ALA A 131 2.56 20.53 10.90
N ARG A 132 2.41 19.21 10.78
CA ARG A 132 3.25 18.23 11.49
C ARG A 132 4.73 18.36 11.13
N ASN A 133 5.04 18.63 9.85
CA ASN A 133 6.42 18.82 9.41
C ASN A 133 7.02 20.13 9.95
N GLN A 134 6.25 21.21 10.01
CA GLN A 134 6.69 22.47 10.61
C GLN A 134 6.97 22.32 12.10
N GLU A 135 6.08 21.64 12.82
CA GLU A 135 6.26 21.35 14.25
C GLU A 135 7.53 20.51 14.49
N ARG A 136 7.71 19.43 13.74
CA ARG A 136 8.94 18.60 13.82
C ARG A 136 10.20 19.41 13.52
N ALA A 137 10.16 20.32 12.55
CA ALA A 137 11.31 21.17 12.23
C ALA A 137 11.64 22.13 13.38
N ARG A 138 10.62 22.73 14.02
CA ARG A 138 10.80 23.59 15.21
C ARG A 138 11.41 22.82 16.37
N VAL A 139 10.83 21.67 16.71
CA VAL A 139 11.33 20.81 17.79
C VAL A 139 12.77 20.38 17.55
N ARG A 140 13.13 20.05 16.30
CA ARG A 140 14.51 19.70 15.94
C ARG A 140 15.46 20.87 16.18
N VAL A 141 15.14 22.07 15.70
CA VAL A 141 15.97 23.26 15.92
C VAL A 141 16.16 23.54 17.41
N ASP A 142 15.09 23.48 18.20
CA ASP A 142 15.16 23.71 19.65
C ASP A 142 15.97 22.62 20.37
N THR A 143 15.88 21.37 19.91
CA THR A 143 16.66 20.25 20.45
C THR A 143 18.15 20.43 20.17
N GLU A 144 18.52 20.78 18.94
CA GLU A 144 19.92 21.04 18.59
C GLU A 144 20.49 22.26 19.33
N ARG A 145 19.71 23.33 19.50
CA ARG A 145 20.12 24.49 20.31
C ARG A 145 20.36 24.11 21.78
N ARG A 146 19.47 23.29 22.37
CA ARG A 146 19.63 22.81 23.75
C ARG A 146 20.88 21.94 23.90
N LYS A 147 21.13 21.03 22.96
CA LYS A 147 22.35 20.21 22.95
C LYS A 147 23.62 21.07 22.86
N GLN A 148 23.63 22.09 22.00
CA GLN A 148 24.78 23.00 21.88
C GLN A 148 25.02 23.77 23.18
N ALA A 149 23.97 24.34 23.77
CA ALA A 149 24.08 25.05 25.04
C ALA A 149 24.55 24.13 26.19
N GLU A 150 24.11 22.88 26.21
CA GLU A 150 24.55 21.88 27.19
C GLU A 150 26.04 21.54 27.02
N GLN A 151 26.49 21.30 25.79
CA GLN A 151 27.90 21.06 25.47
C GLN A 151 28.80 22.25 25.83
N GLU A 152 28.36 23.48 25.51
CA GLU A 152 29.10 24.69 25.89
C GLU A 152 29.19 24.83 27.42
N ARG A 153 28.10 24.55 28.13
CA ARG A 153 28.06 24.60 29.60
C ARG A 153 29.00 23.56 30.21
N GLU A 154 29.00 22.33 29.70
CA GLU A 154 29.91 21.27 30.15
C GLU A 154 31.38 21.67 29.92
N SER A 155 31.73 22.18 28.73
CA SER A 155 33.09 22.63 28.44
C SER A 155 33.55 23.80 29.33
N LEU A 156 32.66 24.74 29.63
CA LEU A 156 32.96 25.83 30.57
C LEU A 156 33.15 25.31 31.99
N GLN A 157 32.32 24.37 32.44
CA GLN A 157 32.45 23.76 33.77
C GLN A 157 33.78 23.01 33.90
N GLU A 158 34.18 22.21 32.91
CA GLU A 158 35.47 21.51 32.92
C GLU A 158 36.66 22.49 33.01
N LYS A 159 36.58 23.62 32.32
CA LYS A 159 37.60 24.68 32.39
C LYS A 159 37.65 25.32 33.78
N ILE A 160 36.50 25.62 34.39
CA ILE A 160 36.41 26.17 35.75
C ILE A 160 37.03 25.16 36.74
N ASP A 161 36.60 23.90 36.70
CA ASP A 161 37.12 22.84 37.59
C ASP A 161 38.64 22.64 37.41
N GLY A 162 39.17 22.81 36.20
CA GLY A 162 40.60 22.77 35.93
C GLY A 162 41.38 23.96 36.52
N LEU A 163 40.82 25.17 36.41
CA LEU A 163 41.39 26.38 36.99
C LEU A 163 41.33 26.37 38.52
N GLU A 164 40.24 25.89 39.10
CA GLU A 164 40.07 25.74 40.55
C GLU A 164 41.10 24.74 41.13
N ARG A 165 41.30 23.59 40.47
CA ARG A 165 42.35 22.64 40.85
C ARG A 165 43.74 23.27 40.78
N SER A 166 44.03 24.03 39.73
CA SER A 166 45.33 24.70 39.56
C SER A 166 45.57 25.77 40.63
N THR A 167 44.56 26.59 40.93
CA THR A 167 44.66 27.62 42.00
C THR A 167 44.75 27.02 43.38
N GLN A 168 44.09 25.88 43.64
CA GLN A 168 44.22 25.15 44.89
C GLN A 168 45.64 24.61 45.09
N LEU A 169 46.27 24.06 44.05
CA LEU A 169 47.66 23.59 44.09
C LEU A 169 48.63 24.74 44.39
N ILE A 170 48.48 25.89 43.73
CA ILE A 170 49.29 27.09 43.99
C ILE A 170 49.12 27.57 45.44
N ARG A 171 47.89 27.57 45.97
CA ARG A 171 47.62 27.97 47.37
C ARG A 171 48.21 27.02 48.41
N GLN A 172 48.39 25.74 48.07
CA GLN A 172 48.92 24.73 49.01
C GLN A 172 50.45 24.71 49.09
N GLY A 173 51.16 25.62 48.40
CA GLY A 173 52.58 25.87 48.62
C GLY A 173 53.53 25.04 47.75
N LEU A 174 53.36 25.14 46.43
CA LEU A 174 54.45 25.08 45.45
C LEU A 174 54.56 26.44 44.77
#